data_AF-A0A367WZH1-F1
#
_entry.id   AF-A0A367WZH1-F1
#
_cell.length_a   1.000
_cell.length_b   1.000
_cell.length_c   1.000
_cell.angle_alpha   90.00
_cell.angle_beta   90.00
_cell.angle_gamma   90.00
#
_symmetry.space_group_name_H-M   'P 1'
#
loop_
_entity.id
_entity.type
_entity.pdbx_description
1 polymer ?
#
loop_
_entity_poly.entity_id
_entity_poly.type
_entity_poly.pdbx_seq_one_letter_code
_entity_poly.pdbx_strand_id
1 'polypeptide(L)'
;MPVHAAEGAYGAELAGTSPQTDYPQAAFSAIEPGAFITSFMGSLGDLVARIQPRGFAETILIAAIWLHYRDGRGFVTRDDVRRVLRRQEHLRMPRNFSRDFHVAVSRGYLDAVENEDGYIVSQLGYQWFQSECRN
;
A
#
# COMPACT_ATOMS: atom_id res chain seq x y z
N MET A 1 19.78 35.57 -56.23
CA MET A 1 20.39 34.94 -55.04
C MET A 1 19.26 34.30 -54.23
N PRO A 2 19.50 33.13 -53.62
CA PRO A 2 18.70 31.89 -53.67
C PRO A 2 17.75 31.74 -52.44
N VAL A 3 16.88 30.72 -52.27
CA VAL A 3 17.21 29.32 -51.97
C VAL A 3 15.96 28.40 -51.98
N HIS A 4 16.17 27.17 -52.48
CA HIS A 4 15.43 25.94 -52.17
C HIS A 4 15.56 25.54 -50.69
N ALA A 5 14.59 24.76 -50.17
CA ALA A 5 14.68 23.64 -49.21
C ALA A 5 13.43 23.64 -48.30
N ALA A 6 12.60 22.60 -48.22
CA ALA A 6 12.78 21.19 -47.82
C ALA A 6 12.09 20.95 -46.47
N GLU A 7 11.54 19.75 -46.35
CA GLU A 7 10.65 19.22 -45.31
C GLU A 7 11.24 19.22 -43.89
N GLY A 8 10.36 19.20 -42.88
CA GLY A 8 10.74 18.97 -41.48
C GLY A 8 9.52 18.78 -40.58
N ALA A 9 9.17 17.52 -40.33
CA ALA A 9 8.11 17.08 -39.42
C ALA A 9 8.60 16.97 -37.98
N TYR A 10 7.92 17.59 -37.01
CA TYR A 10 7.99 17.31 -35.56
C TYR A 10 6.80 18.01 -34.89
N GLY A 11 5.77 17.30 -34.41
CA GLY A 11 5.69 16.75 -33.05
C GLY A 11 4.61 17.53 -32.29
N ALA A 12 3.37 17.04 -32.24
CA ALA A 12 2.82 16.27 -31.11
C ALA A 12 2.60 17.11 -29.83
N GLU A 13 1.31 17.40 -29.59
CA GLU A 13 0.60 17.45 -28.30
C GLU A 13 1.34 18.01 -27.06
N LEU A 14 0.88 19.16 -26.58
CA LEU A 14 1.05 19.57 -25.19
C LEU A 14 -0.31 19.69 -24.52
N ALA A 15 -0.97 18.55 -24.36
CA ALA A 15 -1.94 18.38 -23.28
C ALA A 15 -1.13 18.34 -21.98
N GLY A 16 -1.47 19.24 -21.05
CA GLY A 16 -0.86 19.26 -19.73
C GLY A 16 -1.16 17.97 -18.97
N THR A 17 -0.20 17.04 -18.98
CA THR A 17 -0.18 15.93 -18.04
C THR A 17 0.57 16.42 -16.80
N SER A 18 -0.17 16.85 -15.79
CA SER A 18 0.31 16.77 -14.41
C SER A 18 0.86 15.35 -14.19
N PRO A 19 2.02 15.16 -13.55
CA PRO A 19 2.43 13.84 -13.10
C PRO A 19 1.47 13.45 -11.98
N GLN A 20 0.34 12.90 -12.38
CA GLN A 20 -0.46 12.05 -11.52
C GLN A 20 0.45 10.84 -11.33
N THR A 21 1.14 10.77 -10.19
CA THR A 21 1.85 9.58 -9.76
C THR A 21 0.80 8.48 -9.70
N ASP A 22 0.67 7.77 -10.82
CA ASP A 22 -0.12 6.57 -11.00
C ASP A 22 0.61 5.50 -10.18
N TYR A 23 0.40 5.54 -8.87
CA TYR A 23 0.54 4.35 -8.08
C TYR A 23 -0.35 3.32 -8.76
N PRO A 24 0.20 2.22 -9.28
CA PRO A 24 -0.56 1.33 -10.14
C PRO A 24 -1.77 0.83 -9.37
N GLN A 25 -2.92 1.42 -9.68
CA GLN A 25 -4.25 0.87 -9.45
C GLN A 25 -4.42 -0.32 -10.42
N ALA A 26 -3.39 -1.16 -10.53
CA ALA A 26 -3.32 -2.24 -11.49
C ALA A 26 -4.21 -3.37 -10.98
N ALA A 27 -5.43 -3.40 -11.52
CA ALA A 27 -6.15 -4.62 -11.86
C ALA A 27 -6.12 -5.75 -10.81
N PHE A 28 -6.68 -5.52 -9.62
CA PHE A 28 -6.90 -6.58 -8.62
C PHE A 28 -8.20 -7.37 -8.89
N SER A 29 -8.31 -7.98 -10.05
CA SER A 29 -9.43 -8.87 -10.39
C SER A 29 -9.15 -10.31 -9.94
N ALA A 30 -9.57 -10.64 -8.71
CA ALA A 30 -10.06 -11.99 -8.34
C ALA A 30 -10.67 -12.00 -6.92
N ILE A 31 -10.20 -11.14 -6.02
CA ILE A 31 -10.85 -10.74 -4.77
C ILE A 31 -10.40 -9.30 -4.55
N GLU A 32 -11.28 -8.32 -4.69
CA GLU A 32 -10.94 -6.94 -4.34
C GLU A 32 -10.68 -6.88 -2.83
N PRO A 33 -9.41 -6.76 -2.37
CA PRO A 33 -9.13 -6.71 -0.93
C PRO A 33 -9.80 -5.48 -0.31
N GLY A 34 -9.99 -4.43 -1.12
CA GLY A 34 -10.77 -3.25 -0.81
C GLY A 34 -12.24 -3.55 -0.57
N ALA A 35 -12.88 -4.43 -1.35
CA ALA A 35 -14.26 -4.84 -1.09
C ALA A 35 -14.38 -5.62 0.24
N PHE A 36 -13.40 -6.46 0.58
CA PHE A 36 -13.38 -7.16 1.86
C PHE A 36 -13.21 -6.20 3.04
N ILE A 37 -12.25 -5.27 2.98
CA ILE A 37 -12.04 -4.30 4.06
C ILE A 37 -13.19 -3.29 4.16
N THR A 38 -13.76 -2.85 3.04
CA THR A 38 -14.93 -1.96 3.06
C THR A 38 -16.20 -2.68 3.53
N SER A 39 -16.35 -3.98 3.27
CA SER A 39 -17.43 -4.80 3.85
C SER A 39 -17.23 -5.07 5.34
N PHE A 40 -16.01 -4.92 5.86
CA PHE A 40 -15.69 -5.11 7.26
C PHE A 40 -15.99 -3.84 8.06
N MET A 41 -17.16 -3.78 8.70
CA MET A 41 -17.62 -2.65 9.54
C MET A 41 -17.01 -2.64 10.97
N GLY A 42 -15.76 -3.11 11.15
CA GLY A 42 -15.12 -3.27 12.46
C GLY A 42 -13.95 -2.30 12.73
N SER A 43 -13.23 -2.52 13.83
CA SER A 43 -11.93 -1.88 14.10
C SER A 43 -10.78 -2.66 13.46
N LEU A 44 -9.61 -2.04 13.32
CA LEU A 44 -8.38 -2.75 12.89
C LEU A 44 -8.05 -3.89 13.88
N GLY A 45 -8.32 -3.69 15.17
CA GLY A 45 -8.17 -4.73 16.19
C GLY A 45 -9.00 -5.98 15.90
N ASP A 46 -10.26 -5.80 15.46
CA ASP A 46 -11.15 -6.91 15.12
C ASP A 46 -10.67 -7.65 13.87
N LEU A 47 -10.17 -6.92 12.87
CA LEU A 47 -9.61 -7.51 11.66
C LEU A 47 -8.40 -8.39 11.98
N VAL A 48 -7.49 -7.89 12.82
CA VAL A 48 -6.31 -8.64 13.27
C VAL A 48 -6.72 -9.82 14.15
N ALA A 49 -7.72 -9.67 15.02
CA ALA A 49 -8.24 -10.77 15.84
C ALA A 49 -8.94 -11.85 15.01
N ARG A 50 -9.53 -11.49 13.86
CA ARG A 50 -10.13 -12.44 12.92
C ARG A 50 -9.07 -13.22 12.14
N ILE A 51 -8.07 -12.51 11.60
CA ILE A 51 -6.99 -13.12 10.80
C ILE A 51 -6.01 -13.91 11.69
N GLN A 52 -5.82 -13.51 12.95
CA GLN A 52 -4.87 -14.10 13.89
C GLN A 52 -3.47 -14.31 13.29
N PRO A 53 -2.82 -13.24 12.82
CA PRO A 53 -1.50 -13.34 12.21
C PRO A 53 -0.48 -14.00 13.14
N ARG A 54 0.38 -14.85 12.56
CA ARG A 54 1.41 -15.60 13.29
C ARG A 54 2.49 -14.71 13.92
N GLY A 55 2.64 -13.48 13.43
CA GLY A 55 3.66 -12.55 13.86
C GLY A 55 3.25 -11.08 13.69
N PHE A 56 4.06 -10.19 14.26
CA PHE A 56 3.80 -8.76 14.19
C PHE A 56 4.10 -8.14 12.83
N ALA A 57 4.95 -8.77 12.01
CA ALA A 57 5.20 -8.33 10.64
C ALA A 57 3.93 -8.42 9.80
N GLU A 58 3.17 -9.50 9.96
CA GLU A 58 1.86 -9.70 9.36
C GLU A 58 0.82 -8.71 9.91
N THR A 59 0.81 -8.46 11.21
CA THR A 59 -0.04 -7.42 11.82
C THR A 59 0.25 -6.02 11.24
N ILE A 60 1.53 -5.71 10.98
CA ILE A 60 1.97 -4.46 10.36
C ILE A 60 1.48 -4.37 8.91
N LEU A 61 1.56 -5.48 8.16
CA LEU A 61 0.98 -5.56 6.82
C LEU A 61 -0.54 -5.30 6.84
N ILE A 62 -1.28 -5.95 7.73
CA ILE A 62 -2.73 -5.74 7.87
C ILE A 62 -3.03 -4.26 8.19
N ALA A 63 -2.26 -3.63 9.07
CA ALA A 63 -2.41 -2.21 9.39
C ALA A 63 -2.09 -1.29 8.21
N ALA A 64 -1.07 -1.60 7.41
CA ALA A 64 -0.75 -0.84 6.20
C ALA A 64 -1.88 -0.94 5.16
N ILE A 65 -2.38 -2.15 4.90
CA ILE A 65 -3.52 -2.39 4.01
C ILE A 65 -4.77 -1.63 4.51
N TRP A 66 -5.03 -1.69 5.82
CA TRP A 66 -6.13 -0.97 6.44
C TRP A 66 -6.07 0.54 6.21
N LEU A 67 -4.89 1.14 6.39
CA LEU A 67 -4.68 2.57 6.15
C LEU A 67 -4.82 2.93 4.66
N HIS A 68 -4.33 2.08 3.75
CA HIS A 68 -4.51 2.28 2.30
C HIS A 68 -6.00 2.40 1.94
N TYR A 69 -6.83 1.46 2.41
CA TYR A 69 -8.24 1.44 2.03
C TYR A 69 -9.12 2.41 2.82
N ARG A 70 -8.86 2.62 4.11
CA ARG A 70 -9.73 3.45 4.96
C ARG A 70 -9.43 4.94 4.83
N ASP A 71 -8.16 5.32 4.77
CA ASP A 71 -7.76 6.73 4.62
C ASP A 71 -7.59 7.14 3.15
N GLY A 72 -7.74 6.20 2.20
CA GLY A 72 -7.61 6.46 0.76
C GLY A 72 -6.19 6.89 0.37
N ARG A 73 -5.18 6.50 1.15
CA ARG A 73 -3.79 6.89 0.94
C ARG A 73 -3.09 5.90 0.01
N GLY A 74 -2.36 6.42 -0.99
CA GLY A 74 -1.56 5.61 -1.90
C GLY A 74 -0.33 4.96 -1.24
N PHE A 75 0.14 5.52 -0.13
CA PHE A 75 1.28 5.02 0.66
C PHE A 75 1.09 5.34 2.15
N VAL A 76 1.80 4.62 3.01
CA VAL A 76 1.77 4.79 4.47
C VAL A 76 3.16 5.04 5.03
N THR A 77 3.25 5.89 6.05
CA THR A 77 4.52 6.04 6.78
C THR A 77 4.60 5.04 7.93
N ARG A 78 5.82 4.79 8.38
CA ARG A 78 6.07 4.00 9.59
C ARG A 78 5.35 4.59 10.82
N ASP A 79 5.23 5.92 10.91
CA ASP A 79 4.53 6.55 12.02
C ASP A 79 3.02 6.36 11.93
N ASP A 80 2.43 6.43 10.74
CA ASP A 80 1.00 6.16 10.54
C ASP A 80 0.65 4.75 11.02
N VAL A 81 1.44 3.75 10.60
CA VAL A 81 1.25 2.35 11.01
C VAL A 81 1.40 2.21 12.53
N ARG A 82 2.42 2.84 13.13
CA ARG A 82 2.61 2.84 14.58
C ARG A 82 1.41 3.46 15.30
N ARG A 83 0.91 4.58 14.78
CA ARG A 83 -0.18 5.36 15.36
C ARG A 83 -1.50 4.60 15.29
N VAL A 84 -1.81 3.95 14.16
CA VAL A 84 -3.05 3.18 14.01
C VAL A 84 -3.07 1.94 14.90
N LEU A 85 -1.92 1.24 15.02
CA LEU A 85 -1.79 0.09 15.91
C LEU A 85 -1.91 0.47 17.38
N ARG A 86 -1.30 1.60 17.80
CA ARG A 86 -1.42 2.11 19.18
C ARG A 86 -2.84 2.49 19.59
N ARG A 87 -3.69 2.83 18.62
CA ARG A 87 -5.09 3.20 18.88
C ARG A 87 -5.99 2.00 19.11
N GLN A 88 -5.52 0.78 18.86
CA GLN A 88 -6.33 -0.43 19.05
C GLN A 88 -6.19 -0.90 20.50
N GLU A 89 -7.25 -0.79 21.29
CA GLU A 89 -7.24 -1.18 22.71
C GLU A 89 -6.99 -2.68 22.90
N HIS A 90 -7.44 -3.51 21.97
CA HIS A 90 -7.33 -4.97 22.04
C HIS A 90 -6.06 -5.54 21.40
N LEU A 91 -5.27 -4.69 20.73
CA LEU A 91 -4.09 -5.14 20.01
C LEU A 91 -2.83 -4.85 20.83
N ARG A 92 -2.12 -5.90 21.21
CA ARG A 92 -0.86 -5.73 21.94
C ARG A 92 0.15 -5.04 21.04
N MET A 93 0.81 -4.01 21.56
CA MET A 93 1.87 -3.34 20.80
C MET A 93 3.11 -4.24 20.74
N PRO A 94 3.78 -4.35 19.57
CA PRO A 94 5.02 -5.10 19.48
C PRO A 94 6.09 -4.52 20.40
N ARG A 95 6.82 -5.39 21.09
CA ARG A 95 7.90 -5.00 22.02
C ARG A 95 9.03 -4.27 21.30
N ASN A 96 9.23 -4.56 20.01
CA ASN A 96 10.18 -3.85 19.15
C ASN A 96 9.56 -3.58 17.78
N PHE A 97 8.67 -2.58 17.74
CA PHE A 97 7.98 -2.16 16.51
C PHE A 97 8.93 -1.92 15.34
N SER A 98 10.07 -1.26 15.55
CA SER A 98 11.03 -0.99 14.47
C SER A 98 11.60 -2.26 13.86
N ARG A 99 11.89 -3.28 14.69
CA ARG A 99 12.35 -4.58 14.21
C ARG A 99 11.28 -5.30 13.42
N ASP A 100 10.05 -5.38 13.96
CA ASP A 100 8.96 -6.09 13.30
C ASP A 100 8.55 -5.40 11.98
N PHE A 101 8.63 -4.07 11.93
CA PHE A 101 8.41 -3.30 10.72
C PHE A 101 9.47 -3.61 9.67
N HIS A 102 10.75 -3.64 10.05
CA HIS A 102 11.81 -4.07 9.15
C HIS A 102 11.61 -5.52 8.68
N VAL A 103 11.12 -6.42 9.54
CA VAL A 103 10.79 -7.79 9.11
C VAL A 103 9.67 -7.79 8.05
N ALA A 104 8.64 -6.95 8.18
CA ALA A 104 7.59 -6.82 7.17
C ALA A 104 8.17 -6.35 5.81
N VAL A 105 9.03 -5.34 5.83
CA VAL A 105 9.74 -4.86 4.62
C VAL A 105 10.65 -5.94 4.04
N SER A 106 11.48 -6.59 4.87
CA SER A 106 12.43 -7.62 4.45
C SER A 106 11.76 -8.88 3.91
N ARG A 107 10.53 -9.18 4.33
CA ARG A 107 9.70 -10.26 3.76
C ARG A 107 9.08 -9.88 2.42
N GLY A 108 9.26 -8.63 1.99
CA GLY A 108 8.66 -8.09 0.78
C GLY A 108 7.17 -7.87 0.91
N TYR A 109 6.63 -7.63 2.11
CA TYR A 109 5.22 -7.27 2.29
C TYR A 109 4.96 -5.78 2.04
N LEU A 110 5.97 -4.96 2.31
CA LEU A 110 5.96 -3.52 2.14
C LEU A 110 7.16 -3.12 1.29
N ASP A 111 6.92 -2.36 0.24
CA ASP A 111 7.95 -1.78 -0.60
C ASP A 111 8.13 -0.31 -0.23
N ALA A 112 9.38 0.12 -0.05
CA ALA A 112 9.69 1.52 0.18
C ALA A 112 9.45 2.32 -1.10
N VAL A 113 8.83 3.49 -0.97
CA VAL A 113 8.64 4.41 -2.08
C VAL A 113 9.92 5.21 -2.29
N GLU A 114 10.46 5.20 -3.52
CA GLU A 114 11.65 5.98 -3.83
C GLU A 114 11.40 7.47 -3.62
N ASN A 115 12.28 8.14 -2.87
CA ASN A 115 12.23 9.58 -2.54
C ASN A 115 11.17 10.00 -1.49
N GLU A 116 10.44 9.06 -0.89
CA GLU A 116 9.51 9.33 0.21
C GLU A 116 9.83 8.45 1.42
N ASP A 117 9.63 8.94 2.65
CA ASP A 117 9.67 8.11 3.88
C ASP A 117 8.42 7.21 4.03
N GLY A 118 7.86 6.80 2.89
CA GLY A 118 6.62 6.07 2.72
C GLY A 118 6.83 4.64 2.25
N TYR A 119 5.83 3.81 2.51
CA TYR A 119 5.80 2.42 2.12
C TYR A 119 4.47 2.13 1.43
N ILE A 120 4.50 1.34 0.37
CA ILE A 120 3.32 0.77 -0.26
C ILE A 120 3.24 -0.70 0.08
N VAL A 121 2.03 -1.24 0.08
CA VAL A 121 1.84 -2.69 0.19
C VAL A 121 2.22 -3.34 -1.14
N SER A 122 3.14 -4.29 -1.08
CA SER A 122 3.60 -5.00 -2.27
C SER A 122 2.53 -5.98 -2.78
N GLN A 123 2.72 -6.48 -4.00
CA GLN A 123 1.91 -7.58 -4.53
C GLN A 123 1.92 -8.81 -3.61
N LEU A 124 3.07 -9.16 -3.04
CA LEU A 124 3.21 -10.30 -2.13
C LEU A 124 2.44 -10.09 -0.82
N GLY A 125 2.44 -8.86 -0.28
CA GLY A 125 1.66 -8.50 0.90
C GLY A 125 0.15 -8.67 0.64
N TYR A 126 -0.34 -8.22 -0.50
CA TYR A 126 -1.73 -8.42 -0.89
C TYR A 126 -2.10 -9.90 -1.09
N GLN A 127 -1.23 -10.68 -1.74
CA GLN A 127 -1.44 -12.12 -1.92
C GLN A 127 -1.52 -12.86 -0.59
N TRP A 128 -0.62 -12.56 0.34
CA TRP A 128 -0.66 -13.11 1.69
C TRP A 128 -1.99 -12.76 2.38
N PHE A 129 -2.39 -11.50 2.36
CA PHE A 129 -3.63 -11.05 2.99
C PHE A 129 -4.87 -11.74 2.40
N GLN A 130 -4.97 -11.82 1.07
CA GLN A 130 -6.05 -12.53 0.40
C GLN A 130 -6.11 -14.02 0.79
N SER A 131 -4.95 -14.67 0.91
CA SER A 131 -4.87 -16.07 1.33
C SER A 131 -5.42 -16.26 2.74
N GLU A 132 -5.08 -15.38 3.68
CA GLU A 132 -5.58 -15.46 5.06
C GLU A 132 -7.07 -15.11 5.17
N CYS A 133 -7.59 -14.21 4.33
CA CYS A 133 -9.02 -13.88 4.34
C CYS A 133 -9.92 -14.98 3.76
N ARG A 134 -9.37 -15.88 2.93
CA ARG A 134 -10.12 -17.01 2.33
C ARG A 134 -10.14 -18.25 3.24
N ASN A 135 -9.32 -18.26 4.28
CA ASN A 135 -9.17 -19.36 5.22
C ASN A 135 -10.20 -19.27 6.35
#